data_AF-A0A8H3XKN3-F1
#
_entry.id   AF-A0A8H3XKN3-F1
#
_cell.length_a   1.000
_cell.length_b   1.000
_cell.length_c   1.000
_cell.angle_alpha   90.00
_cell.angle_beta   90.00
_cell.angle_gamma   90.00
#
_symmetry.space_group_name_H-M   'P 1'
#
loop_
_entity.id
_entity.type
_entity.pdbx_description
1 polymer ?
#
loop_
_entity_poly.entity_id
_entity_poly.type
_entity_poly.pdbx_seq_one_letter_code
_entity_poly.pdbx_strand_id
1 'polypeptide(L)'
;MRYKNESEPFIYLPTGNIYTLVYNKFKKHFYNKNGKNTQIISYFTFRRLWYEMIPYLKIQPPASDLCEVCKTFKTKLVVAKLYIEEYNQIKTQYNQHCNTAD
;
A
#
# COMPACT_ATOMS: atom_id res chain seq x y z
N MET A 1 17.63 -19.39 5.76
CA MET A 1 16.27 -19.01 6.17
C MET A 1 16.35 -18.38 7.55
N ARG A 2 16.13 -17.08 7.70
CA ARG A 2 16.07 -16.45 9.02
C ARG A 2 14.63 -16.60 9.53
N TYR A 3 14.43 -17.44 10.54
CA TYR A 3 13.21 -17.43 11.35
C TYR A 3 13.07 -16.02 11.95
N LYS A 4 12.07 -15.25 11.52
CA LYS A 4 11.67 -14.04 12.22
C LYS A 4 10.67 -14.47 13.28
N ASN A 5 11.01 -14.25 14.54
CA ASN A 5 10.11 -14.41 15.67
C ASN A 5 8.82 -13.63 15.38
N GLU A 6 7.71 -14.34 15.20
CA GLU A 6 6.38 -13.76 14.92
C GLU A 6 5.75 -13.12 16.18
N SER A 7 6.48 -13.11 17.30
CA SER A 7 6.05 -12.65 18.62
C SER A 7 6.46 -11.21 18.97
N GLU A 8 7.18 -10.50 18.09
CA GLU A 8 7.51 -9.09 18.33
C GLU A 8 6.34 -8.17 17.92
N PRO A 9 5.92 -7.22 18.78
CA PRO A 9 4.79 -6.34 18.50
C PRO A 9 5.11 -5.44 17.30
N PHE A 10 4.25 -5.48 16.28
CA PHE A 10 4.34 -4.61 15.11
C PHE A 10 3.44 -3.38 15.29
N ILE A 11 3.95 -2.22 14.90
CA ILE A 11 3.15 -1.01 14.75
C ILE A 11 2.73 -0.93 13.28
N TYR A 12 1.43 -0.87 13.05
CA TYR A 12 0.87 -0.72 11.71
C TYR A 12 0.63 0.76 11.40
N LEU A 13 1.24 1.24 10.32
CA LEU A 13 0.88 2.52 9.73
C LEU A 13 -0.49 2.41 9.04
N PRO A 14 -1.33 3.48 9.08
CA PRO A 14 -2.64 3.49 8.45
C PRO A 14 -2.59 3.08 6.98
N THR A 15 -3.63 2.37 6.56
CA THR A 15 -3.84 1.71 5.26
C THR A 15 -3.62 2.63 4.05
N GLY A 16 -3.79 3.94 4.22
CA GLY A 16 -3.57 4.95 3.18
C GLY A 16 -2.10 5.33 2.93
N ASN A 17 -1.13 4.92 3.77
CA ASN A 17 0.28 5.29 3.61
C ASN A 17 1.08 4.16 2.94
N ILE A 18 0.92 3.96 1.64
CA ILE A 18 1.81 3.07 0.87
C ILE A 18 3.27 3.57 0.87
N TYR A 19 4.25 2.66 0.74
CA TYR A 19 5.69 3.00 0.72
C TYR A 19 6.02 4.15 -0.23
N THR A 20 5.33 4.20 -1.38
CA THR A 20 5.48 5.25 -2.38
C THR A 20 5.12 6.64 -1.83
N LEU A 21 4.04 6.76 -1.05
CA LEU A 21 3.63 8.05 -0.47
C LEU A 21 4.60 8.51 0.61
N VAL A 22 5.07 7.58 1.45
CA VAL A 22 6.10 7.87 2.46
C VAL A 22 7.39 8.33 1.77
N TYR A 23 7.81 7.64 0.71
CA TYR A 23 9.00 8.02 -0.05
C TYR A 23 8.82 9.39 -0.74
N ASN A 24 7.64 9.71 -1.27
CA ASN A 24 7.37 11.02 -1.85
C ASN A 24 7.44 12.15 -0.81
N LYS A 25 6.92 11.91 0.40
CA LYS A 25 7.06 12.84 1.53
C LYS A 25 8.52 13.03 1.91
N PHE A 26 9.28 11.92 2.03
CA PHE A 26 10.72 11.95 2.27
C PHE A 26 11.47 12.76 1.20
N LYS A 27 11.19 12.51 -0.08
CA LYS A 27 11.79 13.21 -1.22
C LYS A 27 11.51 14.71 -1.18
N LYS A 28 10.27 15.11 -0.91
CA LYS A 28 9.89 16.52 -0.75
C LYS A 28 10.68 17.18 0.40
N HIS A 29 10.75 16.53 1.56
CA HIS A 29 11.49 17.05 2.71
C HIS A 29 13.00 17.14 2.44
N PHE A 30 13.57 16.14 1.78
CA PHE A 30 15.00 16.09 1.44
C PHE A 30 15.39 17.26 0.54
N TYR A 31 14.62 17.52 -0.53
CA TYR A 31 14.91 18.65 -1.43
C TYR A 31 14.63 20.00 -0.81
N ASN A 32 13.63 20.12 0.08
CA ASN A 32 13.41 21.37 0.82
C ASN A 32 14.60 21.71 1.72
N LYS A 33 15.28 20.71 2.29
CA LYS A 33 16.42 20.91 3.19
C LYS A 33 17.75 21.09 2.44
N ASN A 34 17.98 20.29 1.39
CA ASN A 34 19.29 20.18 0.75
C ASN A 34 19.37 20.88 -0.61
N GLY A 35 18.23 21.30 -1.18
CA GLY A 35 18.12 21.83 -2.54
C GLY A 35 17.85 20.74 -3.59
N LYS A 36 17.24 21.12 -4.71
CA LYS A 36 16.79 20.18 -5.76
C LYS A 36 17.93 19.48 -6.50
N ASN A 37 19.15 20.02 -6.46
CA ASN A 37 20.31 19.50 -7.18
C ASN A 37 21.05 18.40 -6.40
N THR A 38 20.69 18.14 -5.14
CA THR A 38 21.32 17.09 -4.34
C THR A 38 20.82 15.72 -4.78
N GLN A 39 21.75 14.77 -4.92
CA GLN A 39 21.40 13.39 -5.26
C GLN A 39 20.67 12.72 -4.08
N ILE A 40 19.44 12.29 -4.33
CA ILE A 40 18.63 11.53 -3.38
C ILE A 40 18.82 10.03 -3.59
N ILE A 41 18.74 9.25 -2.52
CA ILE A 41 18.73 7.79 -2.60
C ILE A 41 17.53 7.29 -3.42
N SER A 42 17.70 6.15 -4.11
CA SER A 42 16.62 5.54 -4.88
C SER A 42 15.52 4.97 -3.97
N TYR A 43 14.31 4.81 -4.53
CA TYR A 43 13.18 4.18 -3.82
C TYR A 43 13.51 2.78 -3.29
N PHE A 44 14.24 1.98 -4.09
CA PHE A 44 14.65 0.64 -3.68
C PHE A 44 15.57 0.68 -2.45
N THR A 45 16.56 1.58 -2.47
CA THR A 45 17.49 1.78 -1.35
C THR A 45 16.74 2.27 -0.11
N PHE A 46 15.82 3.23 -0.28
CA PHE A 46 14.95 3.71 0.78
C PHE A 46 14.15 2.57 1.43
N ARG A 47 13.52 1.71 0.63
CA ARG A 47 12.78 0.56 1.18
C ARG A 47 13.67 -0.43 1.91
N ARG A 48 14.86 -0.73 1.37
CA ARG A 48 15.81 -1.61 2.05
C ARG A 48 16.19 -1.06 3.43
N LEU A 49 16.58 0.22 3.48
CA LEU A 49 16.93 0.90 4.73
C LEU A 49 15.75 0.95 5.70
N TRP A 50 14.53 1.17 5.22
CA TRP A 50 13.33 1.13 6.06
C TRP A 50 13.19 -0.20 6.79
N TYR A 51 13.35 -1.32 6.09
CA TYR A 51 13.25 -2.65 6.69
C TYR A 51 14.38 -2.98 7.65
N GLU A 52 15.57 -2.43 7.43
CA GLU A 52 16.74 -2.64 8.29
C GLU A 52 16.67 -1.77 9.55
N MET A 53 16.28 -0.50 9.40
CA MET A 53 16.30 0.48 10.50
C MET A 53 15.02 0.48 11.33
N ILE A 54 13.87 0.14 10.74
CA ILE A 54 12.57 0.20 11.42
C ILE A 54 11.79 -1.11 11.19
N PRO A 55 12.34 -2.26 11.63
CA PRO A 55 11.77 -3.58 11.31
C PRO A 55 10.37 -3.81 11.91
N TYR A 56 10.02 -3.06 12.96
CA TYR A 56 8.76 -3.16 13.70
C TYR A 56 7.63 -2.32 13.09
N LEU A 57 7.95 -1.40 12.18
CA LEU A 57 6.97 -0.51 11.54
C LEU A 57 6.55 -1.09 10.19
N LYS A 58 5.33 -1.63 10.16
CA LYS A 58 4.75 -2.23 8.96
C LYS A 58 3.69 -1.29 8.38
N ILE A 59 3.61 -1.22 7.06
CA ILE A 59 2.47 -0.60 6.40
C ILE A 59 1.38 -1.65 6.34
N GLN A 60 0.20 -1.31 6.85
CA GLN A 60 -0.95 -2.20 6.76
C GLN A 60 -1.27 -2.43 5.28
N PRO A 61 -1.23 -3.70 4.79
CA PRO A 61 -1.53 -3.94 3.40
C PRO A 61 -2.97 -3.50 3.12
N PRO A 62 -3.22 -2.86 1.97
CA PRO A 62 -4.54 -2.28 1.64
C PRO A 62 -5.69 -3.29 1.61
N ALA A 63 -5.37 -4.59 1.68
CA ALA A 63 -6.33 -5.69 1.66
C ALA A 63 -6.56 -6.37 3.02
N SER A 64 -5.94 -5.90 4.11
CA SER A 64 -6.09 -6.54 5.44
C SER A 64 -7.33 -6.10 6.22
N ASP A 65 -7.92 -4.97 5.83
CA ASP A 65 -9.14 -4.42 6.45
C ASP A 65 -10.21 -4.12 5.40
N LEU A 66 -10.38 -5.02 4.44
CA LEU A 66 -11.50 -4.92 3.51
C LEU A 66 -12.78 -5.25 4.26
N CYS A 67 -13.79 -4.39 4.17
CA CYS A 67 -15.14 -4.74 4.60
C CYS A 67 -15.63 -5.98 3.83
N GLU A 68 -16.60 -6.71 4.38
CA GLU A 68 -17.14 -7.92 3.75
C GLU A 68 -17.67 -7.68 2.32
N VAL A 69 -18.16 -6.47 2.06
CA VAL A 69 -18.60 -6.03 0.73
C VAL A 69 -17.42 -5.98 -0.24
N CYS A 70 -16.31 -5.35 0.15
CA CYS A 70 -15.08 -5.28 -0.66
C CYS A 70 -14.45 -6.67 -0.89
N LYS A 71 -14.49 -7.58 0.10
CA LYS A 71 -14.07 -8.98 -0.08
C LYS A 71 -14.91 -9.70 -1.13
N THR A 72 -16.22 -9.46 -1.11
CA THR A 72 -17.16 -10.03 -2.09
C THR A 72 -16.88 -9.51 -3.49
N PHE A 73 -16.67 -8.20 -3.66
CA PHE A 73 -16.30 -7.62 -4.96
C PHE A 73 -15.00 -8.19 -5.51
N LYS A 74 -13.97 -8.33 -4.67
CA LYS A 74 -12.70 -8.95 -5.08
C LYS A 74 -12.91 -10.36 -5.61
N THR A 75 -13.74 -11.17 -4.94
CA THR A 75 -14.05 -12.54 -5.38
C THR A 75 -14.78 -12.53 -6.73
N LYS A 76 -15.80 -11.68 -6.87
CA LYS A 76 -16.55 -11.52 -8.13
C LYS A 76 -15.65 -11.08 -9.29
N LEU A 77 -14.73 -10.14 -9.07
CA LEU A 77 -13.77 -9.68 -10.08
C LEU A 77 -12.79 -10.79 -10.51
N VAL A 78 -12.40 -11.68 -9.60
CA VAL A 78 -11.53 -12.82 -9.93
C VAL A 78 -12.27 -13.81 -10.82
N VAL A 79 -13.53 -14.11 -10.51
CA VAL A 79 -14.38 -15.03 -11.29
C VAL A 79 -14.69 -14.45 -12.67
N ALA A 80 -15.09 -13.18 -12.73
CA ALA A 80 -15.45 -12.50 -13.98
C ALA A 80 -14.25 -12.15 -14.87
N LYS A 81 -13.01 -12.46 -14.46
CA LYS A 81 -11.79 -12.09 -15.19
C LYS A 81 -11.73 -12.64 -16.62
N LEU A 82 -12.46 -13.74 -16.89
CA LEU A 82 -12.57 -14.36 -18.21
C LEU A 82 -13.70 -13.76 -19.08
N TYR A 83 -14.58 -12.93 -18.49
CA TYR A 83 -15.74 -12.33 -19.15
C TYR A 83 -15.68 -10.80 -19.03
N ILE A 84 -15.15 -10.16 -20.07
CA ILE A 84 -14.74 -8.75 -20.00
C ILE A 84 -15.90 -7.78 -19.72
N GLU A 85 -17.10 -8.09 -20.21
CA GLU A 85 -18.30 -7.28 -19.98
C GLU A 85 -18.75 -7.34 -18.51
N GLU A 86 -18.84 -8.55 -17.97
CA GLU A 86 -19.19 -8.80 -16.56
C GLU A 86 -18.14 -8.19 -15.63
N TYR A 87 -16.85 -8.33 -15.96
CA TYR A 87 -15.75 -7.71 -15.23
C TYR A 87 -15.89 -6.19 -15.16
N ASN A 88 -16.20 -5.54 -16.29
CA ASN A 88 -16.36 -4.09 -16.35
C ASN A 88 -17.58 -3.60 -15.56
N GLN A 89 -18.67 -4.37 -15.56
CA GLN A 89 -19.86 -4.07 -14.75
C GLN A 89 -19.55 -4.16 -13.26
N ILE A 90 -18.95 -5.26 -12.81
CA ILE A 90 -18.56 -5.46 -11.40
C ILE A 90 -17.54 -4.39 -10.95
N LYS A 91 -16.60 -4.03 -11.82
CA LYS A 91 -15.61 -2.98 -11.54
C LYS A 91 -16.26 -1.60 -11.39
N THR A 92 -17.26 -1.30 -12.21
CA THR A 92 -18.03 -0.05 -12.09
C THR A 92 -18.77 0.03 -10.76
N GLN A 93 -19.45 -1.05 -10.37
CA GLN A 93 -20.15 -1.14 -9.08
C GLN A 93 -19.18 -1.02 -7.89
N TYR A 94 -18.02 -1.67 -7.97
CA TYR A 94 -16.97 -1.55 -6.95
C TYR A 94 -16.49 -0.10 -6.80
N ASN A 95 -16.24 0.60 -7.91
CA ASN A 95 -15.81 2.00 -7.86
C ASN A 95 -16.88 2.93 -7.26
N GLN A 96 -18.16 2.70 -7.57
CA GLN A 96 -19.28 3.44 -6.97
C GLN A 96 -19.36 3.23 -5.45
N HIS A 97 -19.17 1.99 -4.99
CA HIS A 97 -19.11 1.68 -3.56
C HIS A 97 -17.96 2.40 -2.87
N CYS A 98 -16.76 2.43 -3.47
CA CYS A 98 -15.63 3.17 -2.93
C CYS A 98 -15.91 4.68 -2.83
N ASN A 99 -16.51 5.27 -3.88
CA ASN A 99 -16.80 6.71 -3.92
C ASN A 99 -17.93 7.16 -2.97
N THR A 100 -18.72 6.23 -2.44
CA THR A 100 -19.81 6.51 -1.49
C THR A 100 -19.42 6.24 -0.04
N ALA A 101 -18.25 5.63 0.18
CA ALA A 101 -17.69 5.33 1.50
C ALA A 101 -16.63 6.36 1.97
N ASP A 102 -16.23 7.28 1.10
CA ASP A 102 -15.45 8.51 1.40
C ASP A 102 -16.39 9.67 1.75
#